data_AF-A0AAE9IWG1-F1
#
_entry.id   AF-A0AAE9IWG1-F1
#
_cell.length_a   1.000
_cell.length_b   1.000
_cell.length_c   1.000
_cell.angle_alpha   90.00
_cell.angle_beta   90.00
_cell.angle_gamma   90.00
#
_symmetry.space_group_name_H-M   'P 1'
#
loop_
_entity.id
_entity.type
_entity.pdbx_description
1 polymer ?
#
loop_
_entity_poly.entity_id
_entity_poly.type
_entity_poly.pdbx_seq_one_letter_code
_entity_poly.pdbx_strand_id
1 'polypeptide(L)'
;MNKSSLLVLLFCFSATFAAVPVAMNCPDGWKWFIRSRGGWCMKVFVETLVQEKAEENCVAQGATIAGVQNANESAWMRSEFESQYKTPAYMWVGGKRIKPCLNSGLTAACSRVTSFYWTDKSTVGVQGFTWKEGEPNNYGGGGQWCLQLMSNTGLMDDVNCAAVTYGYVCGKVASFK
;
A
#
# COMPACT_ATOMS: atom_id res chain seq x y z
N MET A 1 -11.34 67.58 28.49
CA MET A 1 -10.07 66.83 28.67
C MET A 1 -10.43 65.54 29.38
N ASN A 2 -10.21 64.30 28.92
CA ASN A 2 -9.51 63.75 27.79
C ASN A 2 -10.17 62.41 27.38
N LYS A 3 -10.32 62.24 26.06
CA LYS A 3 -10.01 61.07 25.22
C LYS A 3 -10.43 59.66 25.68
N SER A 4 -11.47 59.16 25.01
CA SER A 4 -11.53 57.92 24.20
C SER A 4 -10.51 56.82 24.48
N SER A 5 -10.98 55.59 24.69
CA SER A 5 -10.40 54.45 23.97
C SER A 5 -11.41 53.31 23.81
N LEU A 6 -12.07 53.31 22.66
CA LEU A 6 -12.79 52.18 22.10
C LEU A 6 -11.75 51.07 21.80
N LEU A 7 -11.69 50.01 22.60
CA LEU A 7 -10.80 48.88 22.30
C LEU A 7 -11.50 47.97 21.27
N VAL A 8 -10.97 48.03 20.05
CA VAL A 8 -11.41 47.26 18.88
C VAL A 8 -11.21 45.77 19.14
N LEU A 9 -12.31 45.04 19.32
CA LEU A 9 -12.35 43.58 19.23
C LEU A 9 -12.47 43.20 17.75
N LEU A 10 -11.35 43.05 17.05
CA LEU A 10 -11.34 42.35 15.77
C LEU A 10 -9.92 41.91 15.40
N PHE A 11 -9.66 40.59 15.46
CA PHE A 11 -8.98 39.90 14.37
C PHE A 11 -9.63 38.53 14.23
N CYS A 12 -10.43 38.41 13.17
CA CYS A 12 -10.94 37.14 12.68
C CYS A 12 -9.77 36.17 12.48
N PHE A 13 -9.73 35.09 13.27
CA PHE A 13 -9.04 33.88 12.84
C PHE A 13 -9.92 33.24 11.75
N SER A 14 -9.94 33.83 10.57
CA SER A 14 -10.31 33.09 9.37
C SER A 14 -9.18 32.10 9.13
N ALA A 15 -9.24 30.94 9.80
CA ALA A 15 -8.55 29.76 9.33
C ALA A 15 -9.23 29.39 8.00
N THR A 16 -8.81 30.03 6.92
CA THR A 16 -8.96 29.42 5.62
C THR A 16 -8.20 28.11 5.72
N PHE A 17 -8.93 27.00 5.83
CA PHE A 17 -8.37 25.70 5.51
C PHE A 17 -7.93 25.81 4.04
N ALA A 18 -6.68 26.20 3.82
CA ALA A 18 -6.09 26.13 2.50
C ALA A 18 -6.15 24.65 2.11
N ALA A 19 -7.11 24.31 1.25
CA ALA A 19 -7.20 22.97 0.70
C ALA A 19 -5.91 22.73 -0.07
N VAL A 20 -5.03 21.89 0.48
CA VAL A 20 -3.80 21.49 -0.21
C VAL A 20 -4.24 20.76 -1.47
N PRO A 21 -3.89 21.24 -2.67
CA PRO A 21 -4.34 20.60 -3.91
C PRO A 21 -3.79 19.18 -3.96
N VAL A 22 -4.68 18.22 -4.23
CA VAL A 22 -4.32 16.81 -4.40
C VAL A 22 -4.15 16.53 -5.89
N ALA A 23 -3.05 15.87 -6.25
CA ALA A 23 -2.82 15.41 -7.61
C ALA A 23 -3.85 14.32 -8.00
N MET A 24 -4.52 14.50 -9.14
CA MET A 24 -5.62 13.63 -9.58
C MET A 24 -5.35 12.91 -10.90
N ASN A 25 -4.24 13.21 -11.56
CA ASN A 25 -3.96 12.68 -12.89
C ASN A 25 -3.19 11.35 -12.82
N CYS A 26 -3.72 10.33 -13.48
CA CYS A 26 -3.07 9.03 -13.64
C CYS A 26 -2.84 8.72 -15.12
N PRO A 27 -1.74 8.03 -15.48
CA PRO A 27 -1.55 7.57 -16.85
C PRO A 27 -2.64 6.59 -17.29
N ASP A 28 -2.78 6.40 -18.60
CA ASP A 28 -3.78 5.50 -19.17
C ASP A 28 -3.69 4.07 -18.59
N GLY A 29 -4.83 3.54 -18.17
CA GLY A 29 -4.94 2.22 -17.55
C GLY A 29 -4.45 2.16 -16.10
N TRP A 30 -4.16 3.28 -15.44
CA TRP A 30 -3.90 3.34 -14.00
C TRP A 30 -5.11 3.92 -13.27
N LYS A 31 -5.53 3.28 -12.18
CA LYS A 31 -6.63 3.74 -11.34
C LYS A 31 -6.13 4.70 -10.26
N TRP A 32 -6.82 5.82 -10.10
CA TRP A 32 -6.54 6.80 -9.05
C TRP A 32 -7.19 6.41 -7.70
N PHE A 33 -6.45 6.66 -6.62
CA PHE A 33 -6.87 6.54 -5.22
C PHE A 33 -6.41 7.76 -4.42
N ILE A 34 -7.17 8.11 -3.39
CA ILE A 34 -6.73 9.04 -2.35
C ILE A 34 -6.11 8.27 -1.19
N ARG A 35 -4.89 8.65 -0.81
CA ARG A 35 -4.24 8.26 0.44
C ARG A 35 -3.95 9.49 1.29
N SER A 36 -3.57 9.30 2.55
CA SER A 36 -3.21 10.41 3.45
C SER A 36 -2.04 11.27 2.93
N ARG A 37 -1.17 10.69 2.08
CA ARG A 37 -0.02 11.37 1.46
C ARG A 37 -0.34 11.98 0.09
N GLY A 38 -1.60 11.95 -0.35
CA GLY A 38 -2.05 12.52 -1.62
C GLY A 38 -2.58 11.47 -2.61
N GLY A 39 -2.68 11.87 -3.88
CA GLY A 39 -3.17 11.03 -4.95
C GLY A 39 -2.17 9.95 -5.35
N TRP A 40 -2.69 8.75 -5.57
CA TRP A 40 -1.91 7.56 -5.87
C TRP A 40 -2.52 6.80 -7.04
N CYS A 41 -1.72 6.49 -8.03
CA CYS A 41 -2.11 5.74 -9.22
C CYS A 41 -1.65 4.30 -9.07
N MET A 42 -2.54 3.33 -9.26
CA MET A 42 -2.21 1.91 -9.22
C MET A 42 -2.59 1.18 -10.50
N LYS A 43 -1.85 0.13 -10.83
CA LYS A 43 -2.15 -0.79 -11.93
C LYS A 43 -1.78 -2.22 -11.54
N VAL A 44 -2.67 -3.15 -11.85
CA VAL A 44 -2.44 -4.59 -11.68
C VAL A 44 -1.90 -5.17 -12.98
N PHE A 45 -0.89 -6.01 -12.86
CA PHE A 45 -0.31 -6.77 -13.96
C PHE A 45 -0.44 -8.26 -13.67
N VAL A 46 -0.81 -9.04 -14.69
CA VAL A 46 -0.89 -10.49 -14.64
C VAL A 46 0.32 -11.08 -15.34
N GLU A 47 1.19 -11.70 -14.57
CA GLU A 47 2.45 -12.27 -15.04
C GLU A 47 2.95 -13.27 -13.99
N THR A 48 3.50 -14.39 -14.45
CA THR A 48 4.06 -15.41 -13.55
C THR A 48 5.53 -15.10 -13.27
N LEU A 49 5.85 -14.63 -12.06
CA LEU A 49 7.19 -14.18 -11.71
C LEU A 49 7.50 -14.22 -10.20
N VAL A 50 8.78 -14.06 -9.88
CA VAL A 50 9.30 -13.86 -8.51
C VAL A 50 9.22 -12.39 -8.11
N GLN A 51 9.29 -12.11 -6.81
CA GLN A 51 9.01 -10.76 -6.29
C GLN A 51 10.02 -9.70 -6.79
N GLU A 52 11.29 -10.05 -6.92
CA GLU A 52 12.32 -9.15 -7.45
C GLU A 52 11.97 -8.66 -8.86
N LYS A 53 11.48 -9.56 -9.73
CA LYS A 53 11.07 -9.20 -11.08
C LYS A 53 9.82 -8.31 -11.09
N ALA A 54 8.90 -8.49 -10.15
CA ALA A 54 7.76 -7.58 -9.98
C ALA A 54 8.23 -6.16 -9.62
N GLU A 55 9.18 -6.05 -8.69
CA GLU A 55 9.77 -4.76 -8.29
C GLU A 55 10.45 -4.07 -9.49
N GLU A 56 11.28 -4.79 -10.24
CA GLU A 56 11.92 -4.29 -11.47
C GLU A 56 10.90 -3.82 -12.51
N ASN A 57 9.85 -4.61 -12.75
CA ASN A 57 8.81 -4.27 -13.72
C ASN A 57 8.04 -3.01 -13.28
N CYS A 58 7.78 -2.82 -11.98
CA CYS A 58 7.21 -1.58 -11.49
C CYS A 58 8.16 -0.39 -11.68
N VAL A 59 9.46 -0.56 -11.43
CA VAL A 59 10.47 0.49 -11.67
C VAL A 59 10.49 0.90 -13.15
N ALA A 60 10.41 -0.05 -14.08
CA ALA A 60 10.33 0.22 -15.51
C ALA A 60 9.10 1.06 -15.91
N GLN A 61 8.04 1.06 -15.10
CA GLN A 61 6.84 1.89 -15.28
C GLN A 61 6.92 3.27 -14.57
N GLY A 62 8.08 3.63 -14.03
CA GLY A 62 8.24 4.80 -13.17
C GLY A 62 7.44 4.69 -11.87
N ALA A 63 7.29 3.47 -11.36
CA ALA A 63 6.48 3.12 -10.20
C ALA A 63 7.29 2.27 -9.20
N THR A 64 6.65 1.91 -8.10
CA THR A 64 7.13 0.92 -7.14
C THR A 64 6.08 -0.16 -6.97
N ILE A 65 6.45 -1.34 -6.48
CA ILE A 65 5.44 -2.31 -6.04
C ILE A 65 4.56 -1.67 -4.95
N ALA A 66 3.24 -1.75 -5.10
CA ALA A 66 2.29 -1.03 -4.27
C ALA A 66 1.97 -1.79 -2.99
N GLY A 67 1.98 -1.10 -1.85
CA GLY A 67 1.35 -1.59 -0.63
C GLY A 67 -0.18 -1.48 -0.70
N VAL A 68 -0.85 -2.01 0.32
CA VAL A 68 -2.31 -1.96 0.44
C VAL A 68 -2.67 -0.96 1.54
N GLN A 69 -3.42 0.09 1.24
CA GLN A 69 -3.79 1.10 2.24
C GLN A 69 -4.97 0.67 3.10
N ASN A 70 -5.96 0.00 2.50
CA ASN A 70 -7.22 -0.35 3.14
C ASN A 70 -8.00 -1.40 2.32
N ALA A 71 -9.15 -1.81 2.85
CA ALA A 71 -10.01 -2.82 2.23
C ALA A 71 -10.54 -2.42 0.84
N ASN A 72 -10.76 -1.13 0.56
CA ASN A 72 -11.23 -0.68 -0.75
C ASN A 72 -10.17 -0.86 -1.84
N GLU A 73 -8.91 -0.56 -1.51
CA GLU A 73 -7.79 -0.83 -2.41
C GLU A 73 -7.64 -2.34 -2.66
N SER A 74 -7.66 -3.15 -1.60
CA SER A 74 -7.59 -4.61 -1.72
C SER A 74 -8.72 -5.16 -2.59
N ALA A 75 -9.97 -4.74 -2.37
CA ALA A 75 -11.11 -5.17 -3.16
C ALA A 75 -10.96 -4.83 -4.64
N TRP A 76 -10.46 -3.63 -4.98
CA TRP A 76 -10.17 -3.28 -6.37
C TRP A 76 -9.03 -4.09 -6.96
N MET A 77 -7.89 -4.23 -6.27
CA MET A 77 -6.73 -5.01 -6.75
C MET A 77 -7.15 -6.43 -7.12
N ARG A 78 -7.93 -7.06 -6.22
CA ARG A 78 -8.53 -8.38 -6.42
C ARG A 78 -9.42 -8.45 -7.66
N SER A 79 -10.39 -7.53 -7.76
CA SER A 79 -11.33 -7.50 -8.89
C SER A 79 -10.62 -7.28 -10.21
N GLU A 80 -9.63 -6.38 -10.24
CA GLU A 80 -8.84 -6.07 -11.42
C GLU A 80 -8.02 -7.29 -11.85
N PHE A 81 -7.33 -7.94 -10.90
CA PHE A 81 -6.58 -9.16 -11.15
C PHE A 81 -7.46 -10.28 -11.73
N GLU A 82 -8.59 -10.60 -11.08
CA GLU A 82 -9.48 -11.69 -11.55
C GLU A 82 -10.14 -11.36 -12.89
N SER A 83 -10.37 -10.07 -13.18
CA SER A 83 -10.86 -9.65 -14.49
C SER A 83 -9.89 -9.98 -15.63
N GLN A 84 -8.59 -10.08 -15.34
CA GLN A 84 -7.54 -10.38 -16.31
C GLN A 84 -7.12 -11.86 -16.27
N TYR A 85 -6.85 -12.42 -15.09
CA TYR A 85 -6.34 -13.78 -14.90
C TYR A 85 -7.43 -14.88 -14.89
N LYS A 86 -8.70 -14.51 -14.68
CA LYS A 86 -9.90 -15.39 -14.76
C LYS A 86 -9.99 -16.52 -13.74
N THR A 87 -9.00 -16.72 -12.88
CA THR A 87 -9.03 -17.72 -11.80
C THR A 87 -8.47 -17.15 -10.50
N PRO A 88 -8.82 -17.69 -9.33
CA PRO A 88 -8.23 -17.26 -8.08
C PRO A 88 -6.72 -17.55 -8.02
N ALA A 89 -5.91 -16.54 -7.73
CA ALA A 89 -4.48 -16.70 -7.51
C ALA A 89 -3.90 -15.60 -6.62
N TYR A 90 -2.64 -15.79 -6.23
CA TYR A 90 -1.88 -14.78 -5.51
C TYR A 90 -1.31 -13.73 -6.46
N MET A 91 -1.18 -12.50 -5.95
CA MET A 91 -0.43 -11.40 -6.56
C MET A 91 0.56 -10.79 -5.56
N TRP A 92 1.71 -10.32 -6.02
CA TRP A 92 2.68 -9.61 -5.18
C TRP A 92 2.19 -8.22 -4.78
N VAL A 93 2.38 -7.88 -3.50
CA VAL A 93 2.16 -6.54 -2.95
C VAL A 93 3.39 -6.06 -2.17
N GLY A 94 3.55 -4.75 -2.04
CA GLY A 94 4.75 -4.07 -1.58
C GLY A 94 4.93 -4.05 -0.07
N GLY A 95 5.22 -5.21 0.53
CA GLY A 95 5.61 -5.32 1.94
C GLY A 95 6.86 -6.16 2.13
N LYS A 96 7.70 -5.76 3.10
CA LYS A 96 8.89 -6.52 3.50
C LYS A 96 8.89 -6.77 5.01
N ARG A 97 9.38 -7.94 5.41
CA ARG A 97 9.55 -8.29 6.82
C ARG A 97 10.57 -7.35 7.47
N ILE A 98 10.28 -6.82 8.65
CA ILE A 98 11.20 -5.92 9.35
C ILE A 98 12.42 -6.69 9.86
N LYS A 99 13.58 -6.02 9.94
CA LYS A 99 14.85 -6.63 10.37
C LYS A 99 14.76 -7.42 11.68
N PRO A 100 14.11 -6.92 12.75
CA PRO A 100 13.97 -7.67 14.01
C PRO A 100 13.17 -8.98 13.88
N CYS A 101 12.35 -9.12 12.84
CA CYS A 101 11.45 -10.27 12.67
C CYS A 101 11.92 -11.27 11.61
N LEU A 102 13.09 -11.06 10.97
CA LEU A 102 13.57 -11.89 9.85
C LEU A 102 13.69 -13.38 10.20
N ASN A 103 14.04 -13.69 11.45
CA ASN A 103 14.24 -15.04 11.97
C ASN A 103 13.22 -15.40 13.06
N SER A 104 12.05 -14.75 13.06
CA SER A 104 11.01 -14.99 14.06
C SER A 104 9.65 -15.16 13.41
N GLY A 105 8.87 -16.12 13.90
CA GLY A 105 7.44 -16.20 13.64
C GLY A 105 6.66 -15.22 14.53
N LEU A 106 5.42 -15.57 14.85
CA LEU A 106 4.56 -14.73 15.68
C LEU A 106 5.06 -14.64 17.13
N THR A 107 5.31 -13.41 17.58
CA THR A 107 5.65 -13.06 18.96
C THR A 107 4.93 -11.76 19.35
N ALA A 108 5.08 -11.33 20.61
CA ALA A 108 4.58 -10.01 21.03
C ALA A 108 5.21 -8.85 20.24
N ALA A 109 6.46 -8.97 19.82
CA ALA A 109 7.17 -7.96 19.03
C ALA A 109 6.92 -8.12 17.51
N CYS A 110 6.85 -9.36 17.03
CA CYS A 110 6.59 -9.74 15.65
C CYS A 110 5.17 -10.26 15.51
N SER A 111 4.21 -9.33 15.42
CA SER A 111 2.79 -9.62 15.34
C SER A 111 2.27 -9.50 13.91
N ARG A 112 0.97 -9.75 13.73
CA ARG A 112 0.22 -9.49 12.48
C ARG A 112 0.34 -8.05 11.98
N VAL A 113 0.65 -7.07 12.83
CA VAL A 113 0.71 -5.65 12.40
C VAL A 113 2.08 -5.01 12.59
N THR A 114 3.06 -5.76 13.10
CA THR A 114 4.42 -5.25 13.37
C THR A 114 5.52 -6.03 12.67
N SER A 115 5.23 -7.20 12.08
CA SER A 115 6.25 -8.02 11.40
C SER A 115 6.67 -7.47 10.03
N PHE A 116 5.84 -6.64 9.41
CA PHE A 116 6.04 -6.11 8.06
C PHE A 116 5.88 -4.59 8.01
N TYR A 117 6.54 -3.99 7.03
CA TYR A 117 6.34 -2.59 6.65
C TYR A 117 6.09 -2.47 5.15
N TRP A 118 5.35 -1.44 4.75
CA TRP A 118 5.10 -1.13 3.34
C TRP A 118 6.31 -0.44 2.71
N THR A 119 6.68 -0.86 1.51
CA THR A 119 7.88 -0.35 0.81
C THR A 119 7.61 0.82 -0.13
N ASP A 120 6.34 1.05 -0.48
CA ASP A 120 5.94 1.99 -1.53
C ASP A 120 6.01 3.48 -1.13
N LYS A 121 6.39 3.77 0.12
CA LYS A 121 6.48 5.11 0.73
C LYS A 121 5.16 5.89 0.74
N SER A 122 4.06 5.31 0.29
CA SER A 122 2.75 5.95 0.14
C SER A 122 1.74 5.38 1.12
N THR A 123 1.75 4.06 1.29
CA THR A 123 0.93 3.34 2.25
C THR A 123 1.36 3.67 3.68
N VAL A 124 0.41 3.98 4.54
CA VAL A 124 0.65 4.24 5.97
C VAL A 124 -0.20 3.36 6.88
N GLY A 125 0.28 3.14 8.10
CA GLY A 125 -0.43 2.38 9.11
C GLY A 125 -0.54 0.89 8.76
N VAL A 126 -1.49 0.22 9.42
CA VAL A 126 -1.58 -1.25 9.46
C VAL A 126 -2.92 -1.77 8.92
N GLN A 127 -3.81 -0.88 8.48
CA GLN A 127 -5.19 -1.23 8.07
C GLN A 127 -5.25 -2.07 6.81
N GLY A 128 -4.21 -2.05 5.97
CA GLY A 128 -4.13 -2.91 4.80
C GLY A 128 -3.69 -4.34 5.09
N PHE A 129 -3.17 -4.64 6.29
CA PHE A 129 -2.74 -5.99 6.62
C PHE A 129 -3.94 -6.89 6.92
N THR A 130 -4.24 -7.79 5.99
CA THR A 130 -5.37 -8.73 6.08
C THR A 130 -4.86 -10.15 5.96
N TRP A 131 -4.49 -10.81 7.05
CA TRP A 131 -3.79 -12.10 6.98
C TRP A 131 -4.70 -13.32 6.98
N LYS A 132 -4.25 -14.36 6.28
CA LYS A 132 -4.75 -15.72 6.45
C LYS A 132 -4.59 -16.17 7.92
N GLU A 133 -5.39 -17.16 8.32
CA GLU A 133 -5.22 -17.80 9.62
C GLU A 133 -3.80 -18.35 9.76
N GLY A 134 -3.16 -18.09 10.91
CA GLY A 134 -1.77 -18.46 11.18
C GLY A 134 -0.73 -17.47 10.68
N GLU A 135 -1.05 -16.58 9.72
CA GLU A 135 -0.07 -15.67 9.12
C GLU A 135 0.09 -14.33 9.87
N PRO A 136 1.24 -13.64 9.74
CA PRO A 136 2.46 -14.08 9.07
C PRO A 136 3.35 -14.98 9.94
N ASN A 137 3.61 -16.21 9.50
CA ASN A 137 4.22 -17.22 10.36
C ASN A 137 5.75 -17.37 10.23
N ASN A 138 6.37 -16.86 9.16
CA ASN A 138 7.79 -17.09 8.88
C ASN A 138 8.20 -18.58 8.95
N TYR A 139 7.34 -19.44 8.39
CA TYR A 139 7.44 -20.89 8.28
C TYR A 139 8.85 -21.39 7.93
N GLY A 140 9.19 -22.58 8.44
CA GLY A 140 10.44 -23.27 8.10
C GLY A 140 11.70 -22.68 8.75
N GLY A 141 11.56 -21.79 9.73
CA GLY A 141 12.69 -21.19 10.45
C GLY A 141 13.19 -19.87 9.86
N GLY A 142 12.46 -19.27 8.92
CA GLY A 142 12.79 -17.98 8.33
C GLY A 142 12.60 -17.90 6.82
N GLY A 143 12.95 -16.74 6.26
CA GLY A 143 13.06 -16.54 4.81
C GLY A 143 11.78 -16.10 4.12
N GLN A 144 10.63 -16.03 4.81
CA GLN A 144 9.40 -15.48 4.25
C GLN A 144 9.34 -13.96 4.45
N TRP A 145 10.02 -13.25 3.55
CA TRP A 145 10.28 -11.81 3.69
C TRP A 145 9.41 -10.93 2.79
N CYS A 146 8.58 -11.52 1.93
CA CYS A 146 7.74 -10.84 0.95
C CYS A 146 6.25 -11.18 1.14
N LEU A 147 5.37 -10.32 0.65
CA LEU A 147 3.91 -10.46 0.81
C LEU A 147 3.20 -10.77 -0.50
N GLN A 148 2.33 -11.75 -0.45
CA GLN A 148 1.37 -12.03 -1.51
C GLN A 148 -0.07 -11.85 -1.01
N LEU A 149 -0.96 -11.38 -1.90
CA LEU A 149 -2.38 -11.16 -1.65
C LEU A 149 -3.20 -12.14 -2.49
N MET A 150 -4.07 -12.93 -1.85
CA MET A 150 -4.96 -13.85 -2.56
C MET A 150 -6.14 -13.10 -3.19
N SER A 151 -6.39 -13.29 -4.49
CA SER A 151 -7.39 -12.52 -5.22
C SER A 151 -8.84 -12.77 -4.75
N ASN A 152 -9.21 -14.01 -4.42
CA ASN A 152 -10.61 -14.32 -4.08
C ASN A 152 -10.97 -13.98 -2.62
N THR A 153 -10.03 -14.11 -1.68
CA THR A 153 -10.26 -13.88 -0.25
C THR A 153 -9.73 -12.53 0.24
N GLY A 154 -8.74 -11.95 -0.43
CA GLY A 154 -8.04 -10.74 0.05
C GLY A 154 -7.16 -11.00 1.26
N LEU A 155 -6.91 -12.27 1.56
CA LEU A 155 -6.03 -12.67 2.65
C LEU A 155 -4.58 -12.72 2.16
N MET A 156 -3.68 -12.27 3.03
CA MET A 156 -2.26 -12.18 2.83
C MET A 156 -1.55 -13.36 3.44
N ASP A 157 -0.44 -13.69 2.81
CA ASP A 157 0.51 -14.70 3.22
C ASP A 157 1.91 -14.12 3.05
N ASP A 158 2.81 -14.36 4.01
CA ASP A 158 4.21 -14.08 3.80
C ASP A 158 4.88 -15.29 3.16
N VAL A 159 5.72 -15.04 2.17
CA VAL A 159 6.40 -16.10 1.43
C VAL A 159 7.84 -15.73 1.14
N ASN A 160 8.63 -16.74 0.79
CA ASN A 160 9.97 -16.52 0.27
C ASN A 160 9.88 -15.62 -0.97
N CYS A 161 10.72 -14.60 -1.04
CA CYS A 161 10.70 -13.65 -2.16
C CYS A 161 11.01 -14.30 -3.53
N ALA A 162 11.63 -15.48 -3.52
CA ALA A 162 11.87 -16.30 -4.71
C ALA A 162 10.72 -17.28 -5.03
N ALA A 163 9.62 -17.27 -4.27
CA ALA A 163 8.41 -17.97 -4.66
C ALA A 163 7.86 -17.41 -5.98
N VAL A 164 7.01 -18.17 -6.66
CA VAL A 164 6.36 -17.73 -7.89
C VAL A 164 4.91 -17.37 -7.61
N THR A 165 4.51 -16.20 -8.11
CA THR A 165 3.16 -15.65 -7.98
C THR A 165 2.67 -15.21 -9.37
N TYR A 166 1.37 -14.95 -9.53
CA TYR A 166 0.71 -14.85 -10.85
C TYR A 166 0.36 -13.41 -11.28
N GLY A 167 0.72 -12.44 -10.46
CA GLY A 167 0.63 -11.03 -10.81
C GLY A 167 1.27 -10.16 -9.74
N TYR A 168 1.17 -8.85 -9.94
CA TYR A 168 1.74 -7.86 -9.05
C TYR A 168 1.01 -6.53 -9.23
N VAL A 169 1.07 -5.69 -8.20
CA VAL A 169 0.47 -4.36 -8.24
C VAL A 169 1.56 -3.31 -8.20
N CYS A 170 1.58 -2.40 -9.18
CA CYS A 170 2.46 -1.25 -9.17
C CYS A 170 1.71 0.01 -8.74
N GLY A 171 2.42 0.95 -8.13
CA GLY A 171 1.87 2.22 -7.67
C GLY A 171 2.85 3.38 -7.83
N LYS A 172 2.33 4.57 -8.12
CA LYS A 172 3.09 5.83 -8.22
C LYS A 172 2.25 7.04 -7.84
N VAL A 173 2.91 8.13 -7.46
CA VAL A 173 2.24 9.40 -7.11
C VAL A 173 1.52 9.93 -8.35
N ALA A 174 0.28 10.39 -8.17
CA ALA A 174 -0.47 11.06 -9.22
C ALA A 174 0.19 12.40 -9.59
N SER A 175 -0.05 12.90 -10.81
CA SER A 175 0.43 14.22 -11.22
C SER A 175 -0.67 15.30 -11.17
N PHE A 176 -0.24 16.56 -11.12
CA PHE A 176 -1.11 17.68 -11.43
C PHE A 176 -1.28 17.77 -12.96
N LYS A 177 -2.36 18.41 -13.40
CA LYS A 177 -2.52 18.78 -14.81
C LYS A 177 -1.67 19.98 -15.17
#